data_AF-A0A0J0V4C4-F1
#
_entry.id   AF-A0A0J0V4C4-F1
#
_cell.length_a   1.000
_cell.length_b   1.000
_cell.length_c   1.000
_cell.angle_alpha   90.00
_cell.angle_beta   90.00
_cell.angle_gamma   90.00
#
_symmetry.space_group_name_H-M   'P 1'
#
loop_
_entity.id
_entity.type
_entity.pdbx_description
1 polymer ?
#
loop_
_entity_poly.entity_id
_entity_poly.type
_entity_poly.pdbx_seq_one_letter_code
_entity_poly.pdbx_strand_id
1 'polypeptide(L)' 'MKSIKIVTDSTVDVPFSVLAEHGVEVVPLHLTVDGEALIDRVTITPEQFMAKMKAVLDE' A
#
# COMPACT_ATOMS: atom_id res chain seq x y z
N MET A 1 29.08 -6.71 14.70
CA MET A 1 27.61 -6.79 14.81
C MET A 1 27.04 -6.96 13.41
N LYS A 2 25.99 -7.77 13.22
CA LYS A 2 25.30 -7.87 11.92
C LYS A 2 24.34 -6.69 11.78
N SER A 3 24.24 -6.13 10.57
CA SER A 3 23.21 -5.16 10.24
C SER A 3 21.84 -5.84 10.22
N ILE A 4 20.83 -5.18 10.80
CA ILE A 4 19.42 -5.60 10.75
C ILE A 4 18.70 -4.63 9.85
N LYS A 5 17.96 -5.15 8.88
CA LYS A 5 17.07 -4.39 7.99
C LYS A 5 15.63 -4.74 8.34
N ILE A 6 14.79 -3.72 8.48
CA ILE A 6 13.35 -3.89 8.65
C ILE A 6 12.69 -3.74 7.28
N VAL A 7 11.88 -4.73 6.93
CA VAL A 7 11.09 -4.77 5.70
C VAL A 7 9.66 -5.14 6.09
N THR A 8 8.68 -4.50 5.46
CA THR A 8 7.26 -4.78 5.66
C THR A 8 6.54 -4.69 4.31
N ASP A 9 5.24 -4.99 4.28
CA ASP A 9 4.41 -4.83 3.10
C ASP A 9 3.47 -3.61 3.21
N SER A 10 2.75 -3.30 2.14
CA SER A 10 1.90 -2.10 2.09
C SER A 10 0.67 -2.12 2.99
N THR A 11 0.35 -3.25 3.64
CA THR A 11 -0.72 -3.33 4.65
C THR A 11 -0.36 -2.61 5.95
N VAL A 12 0.91 -2.24 6.12
CA VAL A 12 1.39 -1.49 7.29
C VAL A 12 0.62 -0.17 7.44
N ASP A 13 -0.05 -0.01 8.58
CA ASP A 13 -0.79 1.21 8.93
C ASP A 13 0.09 2.18 9.72
N VAL A 14 1.24 2.50 9.13
CA VAL A 14 2.23 3.45 9.67
C VAL A 14 2.44 4.58 8.66
N PRO A 15 2.52 5.85 9.10
CA PRO A 15 2.79 6.96 8.21
C PRO A 15 4.09 6.76 7.44
N PHE A 16 4.06 7.04 6.13
CA PHE A 16 5.24 6.87 5.26
C PHE A 16 6.44 7.70 5.72
N SER A 17 6.20 8.86 6.33
CA SER A 17 7.25 9.69 6.93
C SER A 17 8.05 8.96 8.02
N VAL A 18 7.37 8.20 8.88
CA VAL A 18 8.00 7.43 9.96
C VAL A 18 8.82 6.27 9.38
N LEU A 19 8.29 5.58 8.38
CA LEU A 19 8.98 4.48 7.70
C LEU A 19 10.24 4.98 6.99
N ALA A 20 10.14 6.12 6.30
CA ALA A 20 11.26 6.77 5.62
C ALA A 20 12.34 7.25 6.60
N GLU A 21 11.95 7.86 7.73
CA GLU A 21 12.86 8.29 8.79
C GLU A 21 13.72 7.14 9.33
N HIS A 22 13.15 5.94 9.43
CA HIS A 22 13.82 4.76 9.98
C HIS A 22 14.44 3.85 8.90
N GLY A 23 14.38 4.23 7.62
CA GLY A 23 14.91 3.42 6.51
C GLY A 23 14.23 2.07 6.34
N VAL A 24 12.95 1.97 6.74
CA VAL A 24 12.12 0.77 6.57
C VAL A 24 11.72 0.64 5.11
N GLU A 25 11.93 -0.55 4.55
CA GLU A 25 11.56 -0.85 3.18
C GLU A 25 10.13 -1.42 3.12
N VAL A 26 9.32 -0.91 2.20
CA VAL A 26 7.93 -1.35 2.02
C VAL A 26 7.79 -2.03 0.67
N VAL A 27 7.34 -3.29 0.68
CA VAL A 27 7.04 -4.07 -0.53
C VAL A 27 5.56 -3.90 -0.86
N PRO A 28 5.20 -3.31 -2.01
CA PRO A 28 3.80 -3.07 -2.34
C PRO A 28 3.06 -4.36 -2.70
N LEU A 29 1.80 -4.47 -2.25
CA LEU A 29 0.91 -5.55 -2.64
C LEU A 29 0.13 -5.21 -3.92
N HIS A 30 -0.35 -6.26 -4.59
CA HIS A 30 -1.26 -6.12 -5.72
C HIS A 30 -2.71 -6.22 -5.25
N LEU A 31 -3.56 -5.34 -5.76
CA LEU A 31 -4.99 -5.31 -5.54
C LEU A 31 -5.68 -5.68 -6.87
N THR A 32 -6.68 -6.56 -6.82
CA THR A 32 -7.52 -6.86 -7.99
C THR A 32 -8.94 -6.40 -7.67
N VAL A 33 -9.41 -5.36 -8.36
CA VAL A 33 -10.73 -4.77 -8.15
C VAL A 33 -11.41 -4.61 -9.50
N ASP A 34 -12.55 -5.29 -9.67
CA ASP A 34 -13.31 -5.28 -10.92
C ASP A 34 -12.45 -5.67 -12.15
N GLY A 35 -11.71 -6.78 -12.04
CA GLY A 35 -10.82 -7.27 -13.10
C GLY A 35 -9.56 -6.44 -13.36
N GLU A 36 -9.42 -5.27 -12.73
CA GLU A 36 -8.24 -4.40 -12.86
C GLU A 36 -7.18 -4.75 -11.80
N ALA A 37 -5.93 -4.90 -12.25
CA ALA A 37 -4.77 -5.11 -11.38
C ALA A 37 -4.10 -3.77 -11.03
N LEU A 38 -4.02 -3.47 -9.73
CA LEU A 38 -3.48 -2.24 -9.16
C LEU A 38 -2.33 -2.60 -8.22
N ILE A 39 -1.38 -1.68 -8.03
CA ILE A 39 -0.29 -1.81 -7.08
C ILE A 39 -0.51 -0.78 -5.97
N ASP A 40 -0.71 -1.27 -4.75
CA ASP A 40 -1.04 -0.47 -3.58
C ASP A 40 0.03 0.59 -3.31
N ARG A 41 -0.42 1.83 -3.10
CA ARG A 41 0.40 3.06 -2.91
C ARG A 41 1.38 3.39 -4.05
N VAL A 42 1.34 2.66 -5.17
CA VAL A 42 2.18 2.90 -6.36
C VAL A 42 1.33 3.40 -7.52
N THR A 43 0.29 2.63 -7.90
CA THR A 43 -0.62 3.00 -8.99
C THR A 43 -1.98 3.48 -8.48
N ILE A 44 -2.24 3.37 -7.18
CA ILE A 44 -3.48 3.83 -6.54
C ILE A 44 -3.22 4.37 -5.14
N THR A 45 -3.91 5.45 -4.76
CA THR A 45 -3.89 5.98 -3.39
C THR A 45 -5.02 5.38 -2.55
N PRO A 46 -4.93 5.43 -1.20
CA PRO A 46 -6.03 5.00 -0.34
C PRO A 46 -7.37 5.67 -0.66
N GLU A 47 -7.38 6.97 -0.94
CA GLU A 47 -8.61 7.73 -1.28
C GLU A 47 -9.22 7.24 -2.59
N GLN A 48 -8.39 7.01 -3.61
CA GLN A 48 -8.83 6.48 -4.90
C GLN A 48 -9.38 5.05 -4.76
N PHE A 49 -8.72 4.21 -3.95
CA PHE A 49 -9.19 2.86 -3.67
C PHE A 49 -10.56 2.88 -3.00
N MET A 50 -10.75 3.72 -1.97
CA MET A 50 -12.05 3.84 -1.29
C MET A 50 -13.15 4.32 -2.22
N ALA A 51 -12.86 5.29 -3.10
CA ALA A 51 -13.81 5.74 -4.11
C ALA A 51 -14.19 4.63 -5.11
N LYS A 52 -13.21 3.85 -5.59
CA LYS A 52 -13.43 2.71 -6.50
C LYS A 52 -14.27 1.62 -5.84
N MET A 53 -13.96 1.27 -4.59
CA MET A 53 -14.73 0.27 -3.84
C MET A 53 -16.18 0.69 -3.63
N LYS A 54 -16.42 1.98 -3.34
CA LYS A 54 -17.79 2.49 -3.22
C LYS A 54 -18.55 2.41 -4.54
N ALA A 55 -17.92 2.82 -5.65
CA ALA A 55 -18.54 2.77 -6.97
C ALA A 55 -18.98 1.34 -7.35
N VAL A 56 -18.14 0.34 -7.10
CA VAL A 56 -18.44 -1.08 -7.37
C VAL A 56 -19.59 -1.63 -6.49
N LEU A 57 -19.76 -1.13 -5.27
CA LEU A 57 -20.86 -1.55 -4.39
C LEU A 57 -22.22 -0.98 -4.78
N ASP A 58 -22.24 0.15 -5.51
CA ASP A 58 -23.44 0.83 -5.96
C ASP A 58 -23.96 0.27 -7.32
N GLU A 59 -23.23 -0.66 -7.94
CA GLU A 59 -23.59 -1.40 -9.18
C GLU A 59 -24.27 -2.75 -8.90
#